data_AF-A0A2D5Z629-F1
#
_entry.id   AF-A0A2D5Z629-F1
#
_cell.length_a   1.000
_cell.length_b   1.000
_cell.length_c   1.000
_cell.angle_alpha   90.00
_cell.angle_beta   90.00
_cell.angle_gamma   90.00
#
_symmetry.space_group_name_H-M   'P 1'
#
loop_
_entity.id
_entity.type
_entity.pdbx_description
1 polymer ?
#
loop_
_entity_poly.entity_id
_entity_poly.type
_entity_poly.pdbx_seq_one_letter_code
_entity_poly.pdbx_strand_id
1 'polypeptide(L)'
;AGLDTAAWIRRGDLDYVVACEHNCSWPALNVEQFAAMAEGTNCEVYAMMGDMIGGCWNGKPDPLPRPGADAPGWTGYQRMLNRPEEARAIAANHYAWGATGIGLWNVPNNFNVHGYGKWGQDPAQRERMQSWILEAVDPRRVQTGRRTYHYLPLYKRDYHGLERNYKYLESGRSMHGAFKGPTLYFNEGKRGRRQALPFRVADGRDGEKLAGTLRFRMIHCDDGDTFDADVNGAVIDAAKLRRTVDRADAEMICTWVELDLADCSPLSGDNELGLTWTSTADHGQNVPCMEELVMTVEP
;
A
#
# COMPACT_ATOMS: atom_id res chain seq x y z
N ALA A 1 0.31 23.22 -6.59
CA ALA A 1 -1.08 23.27 -7.09
C ALA A 1 -1.66 24.65 -6.80
N GLY A 2 -2.61 25.12 -7.61
CA GLY A 2 -3.28 26.42 -7.44
C GLY A 2 -4.62 26.35 -6.68
N LEU A 3 -4.88 25.26 -5.94
CA LEU A 3 -6.08 25.09 -5.14
C LEU A 3 -5.73 25.44 -3.69
N ASP A 4 -6.37 26.46 -3.12
CA ASP A 4 -6.27 26.79 -1.69
C ASP A 4 -7.48 26.21 -0.95
N THR A 5 -7.49 24.88 -0.87
CA THR A 5 -8.58 24.13 -0.23
C THR A 5 -8.81 24.56 1.21
N ALA A 6 -7.74 24.91 1.94
CA ALA A 6 -7.83 25.38 3.31
C ALA A 6 -8.60 26.70 3.43
N ALA A 7 -8.42 27.65 2.50
CA ALA A 7 -9.19 28.88 2.48
C ALA A 7 -10.67 28.63 2.14
N TRP A 8 -10.96 27.69 1.24
CA TRP A 8 -12.33 27.34 0.85
C TRP A 8 -13.09 26.72 2.04
N ILE A 9 -12.46 25.79 2.75
CA ILE A 9 -13.01 25.18 3.97
C ILE A 9 -13.28 26.25 5.04
N ARG A 10 -12.30 27.11 5.36
CA ARG A 10 -12.45 28.13 6.42
C ARG A 10 -13.55 29.17 6.13
N ARG A 11 -13.83 29.46 4.85
CA ARG A 11 -14.91 30.37 4.47
C ARG A 11 -16.29 29.70 4.47
N GLY A 12 -16.35 28.38 4.63
CA GLY A 12 -17.59 27.62 4.46
C GLY A 12 -18.01 27.49 3.00
N ASP A 13 -17.08 27.62 2.04
CA ASP A 13 -17.37 27.45 0.62
C ASP A 13 -17.55 25.96 0.25
N LEU A 14 -17.15 25.03 1.13
CA LEU A 14 -17.19 23.60 0.94
C LEU A 14 -17.84 22.91 2.13
N ASP A 15 -18.81 22.04 1.85
CA ASP A 15 -19.41 21.15 2.83
C ASP A 15 -18.64 19.82 2.98
N TYR A 16 -17.82 19.47 1.98
CA TYR A 16 -16.95 18.31 2.05
C TYR A 16 -15.73 18.42 1.12
N VAL A 17 -14.70 17.65 1.43
CA VAL A 17 -13.54 17.39 0.58
C VAL A 17 -13.24 15.90 0.49
N VAL A 18 -12.72 15.46 -0.65
CA VAL A 18 -12.24 14.09 -0.83
C VAL A 18 -10.75 14.12 -1.07
N ALA A 19 -9.96 13.68 -0.07
CA ALA A 19 -8.53 13.47 -0.26
C ALA A 19 -8.32 12.28 -1.19
N CYS A 20 -7.50 12.42 -2.23
CA CYS A 20 -7.37 11.36 -3.24
C CYS A 20 -5.95 11.17 -3.79
N GLU A 21 -5.71 9.94 -4.26
CA GLU A 21 -4.58 9.55 -5.10
C GLU A 21 -5.02 9.41 -6.56
N HIS A 22 -4.06 9.24 -7.47
CA HIS A 22 -4.38 8.93 -8.86
C HIS A 22 -4.85 7.47 -9.00
N ASN A 23 -6.16 7.28 -9.05
CA ASN A 23 -6.83 6.05 -9.48
C ASN A 23 -6.41 4.77 -8.72
N CYS A 24 -6.00 4.88 -7.45
CA CYS A 24 -5.66 3.75 -6.58
C CYS A 24 -6.03 4.05 -5.12
N SER A 25 -6.28 3.00 -4.36
CA SER A 25 -6.45 3.03 -2.91
C SER A 25 -5.11 2.85 -2.22
N TRP A 26 -4.86 3.60 -1.14
CA TRP A 26 -3.60 3.53 -0.41
C TRP A 26 -3.85 3.60 1.10
N PRO A 27 -3.38 2.62 1.89
CA PRO A 27 -3.31 2.73 3.35
C PRO A 27 -2.73 4.03 3.95
N ALA A 28 -1.80 4.74 3.29
CA ALA A 28 -1.13 5.95 3.81
C ALA A 28 -1.45 7.20 2.97
N LEU A 29 -2.72 7.35 2.60
CA LEU A 29 -3.22 8.66 2.16
C LEU A 29 -3.17 9.64 3.35
N ASN A 30 -2.60 10.83 3.12
CA ASN A 30 -2.44 11.86 4.14
C ASN A 30 -3.75 12.64 4.39
N VAL A 31 -4.80 11.93 4.82
CA VAL A 31 -6.12 12.50 5.11
C VAL A 31 -6.07 13.49 6.28
N GLU A 32 -5.12 13.32 7.19
CA GLU A 32 -4.93 14.16 8.37
C GLU A 32 -4.68 15.63 8.03
N GLN A 33 -4.09 15.92 6.87
CA GLN A 33 -3.87 17.30 6.41
C GLN A 33 -5.20 18.00 6.14
N PHE A 34 -6.17 17.29 5.55
CA PHE A 34 -7.50 17.80 5.29
C PHE A 34 -8.35 17.83 6.55
N ALA A 35 -8.23 16.82 7.41
CA ALA A 35 -8.87 16.80 8.72
C ALA A 35 -8.47 18.01 9.58
N ALA A 36 -7.17 18.34 9.63
CA ALA A 36 -6.68 19.52 10.32
C ALA A 36 -7.19 20.84 9.71
N MET A 37 -7.40 20.91 8.38
CA MET A 37 -7.99 22.09 7.74
C MET A 37 -9.49 22.25 8.06
N ALA A 38 -10.19 21.13 8.28
CA ALA A 38 -11.62 21.08 8.57
C ALA A 38 -11.97 21.23 10.05
N GLU A 39 -10.99 21.16 10.95
CA GLU A 39 -11.20 21.31 12.40
C GLU A 39 -11.93 22.63 12.72
N GLY A 40 -13.02 22.52 13.48
CA GLY A 40 -13.87 23.67 13.83
C GLY A 40 -14.78 24.18 12.71
N THR A 41 -14.87 23.48 11.58
CA THR A 41 -15.80 23.77 10.47
C THR A 41 -16.83 22.66 10.31
N ASN A 42 -17.83 22.87 9.44
CA ASN A 42 -18.80 21.84 9.06
C ASN A 42 -18.35 21.00 7.85
N CYS A 43 -17.11 21.19 7.36
CA CYS A 43 -16.62 20.47 6.20
C CYS A 43 -16.28 19.02 6.55
N GLU A 44 -16.92 18.07 5.88
CA GLU A 44 -16.60 16.65 6.01
C GLU A 44 -15.33 16.28 5.23
N VAL A 45 -14.58 15.28 5.70
CA VAL A 45 -13.33 14.84 5.06
C VAL A 45 -13.44 13.38 4.68
N TYR A 46 -13.57 13.12 3.39
CA TYR A 46 -13.62 11.77 2.85
C TYR A 46 -12.25 11.32 2.35
N ALA A 47 -11.94 10.05 2.53
CA ALA A 47 -10.76 9.44 1.95
C ALA A 47 -11.13 8.65 0.68
N MET A 48 -10.43 8.88 -0.41
CA MET A 48 -10.74 8.19 -1.66
C MET A 48 -10.32 6.72 -1.60
N MET A 49 -11.23 5.84 -2.04
CA MET A 49 -10.90 4.47 -2.38
C MET A 49 -11.42 4.14 -3.79
N GLY A 50 -10.54 3.55 -4.60
CA GLY A 50 -10.87 2.94 -5.88
C GLY A 50 -10.70 1.42 -5.82
N ASP A 51 -10.86 0.76 -6.97
CA ASP A 51 -10.70 -0.70 -7.06
C ASP A 51 -9.23 -1.14 -7.09
N MET A 52 -8.35 -0.30 -7.59
CA MET A 52 -6.93 -0.60 -7.79
C MET A 52 -6.11 -0.38 -6.52
N ILE A 53 -5.16 -1.26 -6.21
CA ILE A 53 -4.24 -1.08 -5.06
C ILE A 53 -2.76 -1.06 -5.44
N GLY A 54 -2.38 -1.58 -6.60
CA GLY A 54 -0.96 -1.73 -6.99
C GLY A 54 -0.42 -0.62 -7.91
N GLY A 55 -1.13 0.50 -8.02
CA GLY A 55 -0.65 1.66 -8.78
C GLY A 55 -0.57 1.42 -10.29
N CYS A 56 0.52 1.88 -10.92
CA CYS A 56 0.68 1.88 -12.39
C CYS A 56 1.85 1.03 -12.91
N TRP A 57 2.52 0.26 -12.06
CA TRP A 57 3.67 -0.56 -12.46
C TRP A 57 3.23 -1.85 -13.16
N ASN A 58 3.52 -1.97 -14.45
CA ASN A 58 3.17 -3.13 -15.29
C ASN A 58 4.35 -4.06 -15.61
N GLY A 59 5.55 -3.74 -15.11
CA GLY A 59 6.72 -4.60 -15.19
C GLY A 59 6.80 -5.61 -14.05
N LYS A 60 7.89 -6.38 -14.02
CA LYS A 60 8.22 -7.28 -12.91
C LYS A 60 8.65 -6.50 -11.64
N PRO A 61 8.46 -7.02 -10.43
CA PRO A 61 7.93 -8.35 -10.11
C PRO A 61 6.41 -8.43 -10.33
N ASP A 62 5.94 -9.64 -10.61
CA ASP A 62 4.52 -9.93 -10.49
C ASP A 62 4.16 -10.15 -9.01
N PRO A 63 3.00 -9.68 -8.55
CA PRO A 63 2.48 -10.04 -7.24
C PRO A 63 2.16 -11.54 -7.21
N LEU A 64 2.10 -12.11 -6.00
CA LEU A 64 1.57 -13.47 -5.81
C LEU A 64 0.15 -13.58 -6.40
N PRO A 65 -0.29 -14.77 -6.84
CA PRO A 65 -1.64 -14.96 -7.36
C PRO A 65 -2.71 -14.46 -6.37
N ARG A 66 -3.68 -13.71 -6.90
CA ARG A 66 -4.74 -13.08 -6.12
C ARG A 66 -6.11 -13.52 -6.63
N PRO A 67 -6.59 -14.74 -6.28
CA PRO A 67 -7.88 -15.24 -6.77
C PRO A 67 -9.01 -14.21 -6.60
N GLY A 68 -9.70 -13.91 -7.70
CA GLY A 68 -10.77 -12.91 -7.76
C GLY A 68 -10.31 -11.45 -7.76
N ALA A 69 -9.10 -11.12 -7.31
CA ALA A 69 -8.61 -9.74 -7.16
C ALA A 69 -7.38 -9.43 -8.04
N ASP A 70 -7.29 -10.11 -9.19
CA ASP A 70 -6.33 -9.86 -10.26
C ASP A 70 -7.08 -9.35 -11.51
N ALA A 71 -6.65 -8.21 -12.04
CA ALA A 71 -7.16 -7.62 -13.28
C ALA A 71 -6.72 -8.45 -14.51
N PRO A 72 -7.65 -9.07 -15.27
CA PRO A 72 -7.28 -9.92 -16.40
C PRO A 72 -6.57 -9.15 -17.53
N GLY A 73 -5.45 -9.69 -17.97
CA GLY A 73 -4.63 -9.13 -19.05
C GLY A 73 -3.72 -7.98 -18.63
N TRP A 74 -3.64 -7.68 -17.33
CA TRP A 74 -2.69 -6.72 -16.75
C TRP A 74 -1.55 -7.48 -16.05
N THR A 75 -0.37 -6.87 -15.98
CA THR A 75 0.86 -7.46 -15.43
C THR A 75 1.40 -6.61 -14.29
N GLY A 76 2.37 -7.15 -13.53
CA GLY A 76 2.99 -6.42 -12.42
C GLY A 76 1.99 -6.03 -11.33
N TYR A 77 2.34 -5.02 -10.53
CA TYR A 77 1.46 -4.50 -9.48
C TYR A 77 0.20 -3.83 -10.04
N GLN A 78 0.23 -3.32 -11.27
CA GLN A 78 -0.94 -2.73 -11.90
C GLN A 78 -2.12 -3.71 -11.95
N ARG A 79 -1.89 -5.03 -11.98
CA ARG A 79 -3.01 -5.98 -12.00
C ARG A 79 -3.76 -6.10 -10.66
N MET A 80 -3.27 -5.51 -9.57
CA MET A 80 -3.81 -5.76 -8.24
C MET A 80 -5.08 -4.96 -7.96
N LEU A 81 -6.15 -5.68 -7.64
CA LEU A 81 -7.44 -5.13 -7.23
C LEU A 81 -7.69 -5.32 -5.73
N ASN A 82 -8.60 -4.53 -5.18
CA ASN A 82 -8.97 -4.54 -3.77
C ASN A 82 -9.63 -5.87 -3.37
N ARG A 83 -9.24 -6.34 -2.18
CA ARG A 83 -9.93 -7.39 -1.43
C ARG A 83 -10.64 -6.81 -0.21
N PRO A 84 -11.65 -7.51 0.34
CA PRO A 84 -12.29 -7.13 1.60
C PRO A 84 -11.33 -6.78 2.73
N GLU A 85 -10.31 -7.60 2.98
CA GLU A 85 -9.34 -7.40 4.05
C GLU A 85 -8.42 -6.19 3.84
N GLU A 86 -8.09 -5.88 2.58
CA GLU A 86 -7.30 -4.69 2.23
C GLU A 86 -8.16 -3.43 2.32
N ALA A 87 -9.40 -3.52 1.86
CA ALA A 87 -10.37 -2.44 1.97
C ALA A 87 -10.62 -2.04 3.42
N ARG A 88 -10.76 -3.01 4.34
CA ARG A 88 -10.84 -2.74 5.79
C ARG A 88 -9.60 -2.04 6.30
N ALA A 89 -8.40 -2.54 5.98
CA ALA A 89 -7.15 -1.97 6.49
C ALA A 89 -6.93 -0.53 6.00
N ILE A 90 -7.23 -0.27 4.73
CA ILE A 90 -7.17 1.08 4.14
C ILE A 90 -8.17 2.00 4.83
N ALA A 91 -9.42 1.57 4.99
CA ALA A 91 -10.44 2.35 5.67
C ALA A 91 -10.08 2.57 7.15
N ALA A 92 -9.54 1.58 7.85
CA ALA A 92 -9.08 1.69 9.23
C ALA A 92 -8.06 2.83 9.38
N ASN A 93 -7.06 2.89 8.48
CA ASN A 93 -6.12 4.02 8.45
C ASN A 93 -6.81 5.34 8.11
N HIS A 94 -7.76 5.37 7.18
CA HIS A 94 -8.43 6.63 6.86
C HIS A 94 -9.22 7.18 8.05
N TYR A 95 -10.02 6.36 8.70
CA TYR A 95 -10.79 6.76 9.89
C TYR A 95 -9.87 7.14 11.06
N ALA A 96 -8.82 6.35 11.30
CA ALA A 96 -7.87 6.60 12.39
C ALA A 96 -7.11 7.93 12.26
N TRP A 97 -6.98 8.47 11.04
CA TRP A 97 -6.34 9.77 10.77
C TRP A 97 -7.34 10.89 10.43
N GLY A 98 -8.63 10.70 10.73
CA GLY A 98 -9.62 11.77 10.76
C GLY A 98 -10.53 11.88 9.53
N ALA A 99 -10.54 10.88 8.65
CA ALA A 99 -11.59 10.82 7.63
C ALA A 99 -12.96 10.54 8.31
N THR A 100 -13.99 11.26 7.88
CA THR A 100 -15.38 11.05 8.30
C THR A 100 -16.07 9.95 7.47
N GLY A 101 -15.51 9.60 6.31
CA GLY A 101 -16.05 8.57 5.42
C GLY A 101 -15.13 8.20 4.28
N ILE A 102 -15.62 7.33 3.40
CA ILE A 102 -14.92 6.87 2.19
C ILE A 102 -15.60 7.43 0.94
N GLY A 103 -14.82 8.09 0.09
CA GLY A 103 -15.25 8.54 -1.24
C GLY A 103 -14.88 7.51 -2.31
N LEU A 104 -15.85 7.01 -3.07
CA LEU A 104 -15.60 5.98 -4.08
C LEU A 104 -15.19 6.59 -5.42
N TRP A 105 -14.04 6.19 -5.96
CA TRP A 105 -13.54 6.65 -7.26
C TRP A 105 -13.57 5.53 -8.31
N ASN A 106 -14.01 5.86 -9.52
CA ASN A 106 -14.03 4.96 -10.68
C ASN A 106 -14.84 3.65 -10.46
N VAL A 107 -15.67 3.63 -9.41
CA VAL A 107 -16.54 2.49 -9.08
C VAL A 107 -17.70 2.31 -10.06
N PRO A 108 -18.40 3.36 -10.55
CA PRO A 108 -19.52 3.18 -11.48
C PRO A 108 -19.17 2.42 -12.76
N ASN A 109 -17.92 2.54 -13.25
CA ASN A 109 -17.44 1.79 -14.41
C ASN A 109 -17.42 0.27 -14.21
N ASN A 110 -17.33 -0.18 -12.96
CA ASN A 110 -17.38 -1.59 -12.58
C ASN A 110 -18.80 -2.11 -12.32
N PHE A 111 -19.81 -1.23 -12.29
CA PHE A 111 -21.23 -1.60 -12.18
C PHE A 111 -22.02 -1.32 -13.45
N ASN A 112 -21.39 -0.72 -14.46
CA ASN A 112 -22.06 -0.40 -15.71
C ASN A 112 -22.28 -1.66 -16.56
N VAL A 113 -23.54 -2.13 -16.59
CA VAL A 113 -23.98 -3.26 -17.42
C VAL A 113 -24.28 -2.85 -18.88
N HIS A 114 -24.29 -1.54 -19.18
CA HIS A 114 -24.62 -0.96 -20.48
C HIS A 114 -23.50 0.00 -20.96
N GLY A 115 -22.49 -0.49 -21.71
CA GLY A 115 -21.52 0.38 -22.38
C GLY A 115 -20.07 -0.14 -22.48
N TYR A 116 -19.13 0.80 -22.70
CA TYR A 116 -17.70 0.64 -23.01
C TYR A 116 -16.81 0.06 -21.87
N GLY A 117 -17.39 -0.65 -20.91
CA GLY A 117 -16.66 -1.25 -19.80
C GLY A 117 -16.88 -2.76 -19.74
N LYS A 118 -15.96 -3.54 -20.31
CA LYS A 118 -15.99 -5.02 -20.22
C LYS A 118 -16.10 -5.54 -18.78
N TRP A 119 -15.61 -4.75 -17.81
CA TRP A 119 -15.56 -5.08 -16.39
C TRP A 119 -16.95 -5.13 -15.74
N GLY A 120 -17.81 -4.14 -16.02
CA GLY A 120 -19.14 -4.06 -15.42
C GLY A 120 -20.14 -5.10 -15.95
N GLN A 121 -19.81 -5.80 -17.03
CA GLN A 121 -20.62 -6.88 -17.60
C GLN A 121 -20.45 -8.21 -16.85
N ASP A 122 -19.30 -8.43 -16.19
CA ASP A 122 -19.03 -9.65 -15.43
C ASP A 122 -19.74 -9.63 -14.06
N PRO A 123 -20.67 -10.56 -13.78
CA PRO A 123 -21.30 -10.68 -12.46
C PRO A 123 -20.32 -10.88 -11.31
N ALA A 124 -19.25 -11.64 -11.51
CA ALA A 124 -18.28 -11.92 -10.46
C ALA A 124 -17.50 -10.66 -10.07
N GLN A 125 -17.15 -9.82 -11.05
CA GLN A 125 -16.55 -8.51 -10.80
C GLN A 125 -17.49 -7.61 -9.99
N ARG A 126 -18.79 -7.55 -10.33
CA ARG A 126 -19.77 -6.74 -9.58
C ARG A 126 -19.93 -7.22 -8.14
N GLU A 127 -20.01 -8.52 -7.92
CA GLU A 127 -20.11 -9.13 -6.59
C GLU A 127 -18.87 -8.81 -5.73
N ARG A 128 -17.67 -8.97 -6.31
CA ARG A 128 -16.42 -8.61 -5.64
C ARG A 128 -16.36 -7.13 -5.27
N MET A 129 -16.75 -6.26 -6.20
CA MET A 129 -16.79 -4.82 -5.95
C MET A 129 -17.71 -4.48 -4.77
N GLN A 130 -18.92 -5.05 -4.74
CA GLN A 130 -19.83 -4.88 -3.60
C GLN A 130 -19.20 -5.40 -2.31
N SER A 131 -18.56 -6.56 -2.35
CA SER A 131 -17.94 -7.19 -1.19
C SER A 131 -16.91 -6.27 -0.52
N TRP A 132 -15.94 -5.71 -1.27
CA TRP A 132 -14.94 -4.85 -0.63
C TRP A 132 -15.51 -3.48 -0.25
N ILE A 133 -16.44 -2.91 -1.05
CA ILE A 133 -17.05 -1.61 -0.76
C ILE A 133 -17.78 -1.65 0.59
N LEU A 134 -18.61 -2.68 0.81
CA LEU A 134 -19.37 -2.83 2.06
C LEU A 134 -18.46 -2.89 3.28
N GLU A 135 -17.27 -3.48 3.14
CA GLU A 135 -16.31 -3.61 4.24
C GLU A 135 -15.56 -2.30 4.52
N ALA A 136 -15.44 -1.39 3.55
CA ALA A 136 -14.77 -0.10 3.72
C ALA A 136 -15.69 1.01 4.26
N VAL A 137 -16.96 1.04 3.83
CA VAL A 137 -17.87 2.16 4.12
C VAL A 137 -18.56 2.07 5.48
N ASP A 138 -18.54 0.90 6.13
CA ASP A 138 -19.13 0.69 7.46
C ASP A 138 -18.03 0.58 8.52
N PRO A 139 -17.87 1.58 9.40
CA PRO A 139 -16.86 1.55 10.46
C PRO A 139 -16.93 0.31 11.36
N ARG A 140 -18.11 -0.30 11.54
CA ARG A 140 -18.21 -1.55 12.33
C ARG A 140 -17.54 -2.71 11.60
N ARG A 141 -17.80 -2.87 10.30
CA ARG A 141 -17.19 -3.92 9.47
C ARG A 141 -15.68 -3.79 9.38
N VAL A 142 -15.20 -2.54 9.27
CA VAL A 142 -13.77 -2.22 9.30
C VAL A 142 -13.09 -2.81 10.54
N GLN A 143 -13.74 -2.73 11.71
CA GLN A 143 -13.16 -3.15 12.98
C GLN A 143 -13.31 -4.65 13.28
N THR A 144 -14.31 -5.34 12.71
CA THR A 144 -14.64 -6.73 13.09
C THR A 144 -13.98 -7.83 12.24
N GLY A 145 -13.29 -7.47 11.16
CA GLY A 145 -12.69 -8.44 10.24
C GLY A 145 -11.17 -8.34 10.16
N ARG A 146 -10.54 -9.36 9.58
CA ARG A 146 -9.10 -9.37 9.23
C ARG A 146 -8.70 -8.10 8.48
N ARG A 147 -7.58 -7.48 8.81
CA ARG A 147 -7.08 -6.28 8.10
C ARG A 147 -5.74 -6.58 7.45
N THR A 148 -5.63 -6.38 6.14
CA THR A 148 -4.37 -6.56 5.41
C THR A 148 -3.88 -5.22 4.87
N TYR A 149 -2.89 -4.64 5.53
CA TYR A 149 -2.21 -3.43 5.08
C TYR A 149 -1.17 -3.79 4.01
N HIS A 150 -1.39 -3.32 2.79
CA HIS A 150 -0.52 -3.62 1.65
C HIS A 150 0.18 -2.36 1.15
N TYR A 151 1.50 -2.37 1.22
CA TYR A 151 2.38 -1.29 0.80
C TYR A 151 3.16 -1.68 -0.46
N LEU A 152 3.00 -0.86 -1.48
CA LEU A 152 3.59 -1.01 -2.81
C LEU A 152 4.07 0.35 -3.32
N PRO A 153 5.02 0.38 -4.28
CA PRO A 153 5.49 1.63 -4.84
C PRO A 153 4.49 2.13 -5.90
N LEU A 154 3.39 2.77 -5.47
CA LEU A 154 2.24 3.10 -6.33
C LEU A 154 2.60 3.95 -7.55
N TYR A 155 3.57 4.84 -7.39
CA TYR A 155 4.05 5.73 -8.45
C TYR A 155 5.32 5.23 -9.15
N LYS A 156 5.72 3.97 -8.95
CA LYS A 156 6.75 3.33 -9.78
C LYS A 156 6.19 3.10 -11.17
N ARG A 157 6.96 3.43 -12.21
CA ARG A 157 6.57 3.28 -13.61
C ARG A 157 7.76 2.91 -14.49
N ASP A 158 7.50 2.12 -15.53
CA ASP A 158 8.48 1.93 -16.60
C ASP A 158 8.47 3.17 -17.50
N TYR A 159 9.65 3.74 -17.69
CA TYR A 159 9.86 4.97 -18.45
C TYR A 159 10.02 4.71 -19.96
N HIS A 160 10.15 3.44 -20.37
CA HIS A 160 10.28 3.08 -21.77
C HIS A 160 8.91 3.05 -22.46
N GLY A 161 8.72 3.88 -23.50
CA GLY A 161 7.56 3.79 -24.40
C GLY A 161 6.28 4.51 -23.94
N LEU A 162 6.39 5.55 -23.10
CA LEU A 162 5.22 6.27 -22.57
C LEU A 162 4.46 7.07 -23.64
N GLU A 163 3.26 6.63 -24.02
CA GLU A 163 2.31 7.36 -24.90
C GLU A 163 1.43 8.39 -24.14
N ARG A 164 1.41 8.38 -22.79
CA ARG A 164 0.59 9.30 -21.96
C ARG A 164 1.45 10.11 -20.98
N ASN A 165 1.23 11.42 -20.98
CA ASN A 165 2.12 12.49 -20.51
C ASN A 165 1.78 13.07 -19.11
N TYR A 166 1.47 12.23 -18.12
CA TYR A 166 1.32 12.71 -16.74
C TYR A 166 2.68 12.81 -16.04
N LYS A 167 3.39 13.93 -16.22
CA LYS A 167 4.73 14.15 -15.66
C LYS A 167 4.86 13.94 -14.15
N TYR A 168 3.79 14.13 -13.37
CA TYR A 168 3.85 13.89 -11.93
C TYR A 168 4.08 12.41 -11.59
N LEU A 169 3.69 11.48 -12.46
CA LEU A 169 3.98 10.05 -12.32
C LEU A 169 5.49 9.75 -12.39
N GLU A 170 6.32 10.70 -12.87
CA GLU A 170 7.78 10.56 -12.97
C GLU A 170 8.49 10.88 -11.64
N SER A 171 7.78 11.41 -10.65
CA SER A 171 8.38 11.93 -9.42
C SER A 171 8.43 10.94 -8.26
N GLY A 172 7.78 9.78 -8.41
CA GLY A 172 7.50 8.88 -7.28
C GLY A 172 6.64 9.54 -6.20
N ARG A 173 5.94 10.65 -6.51
CA ARG A 173 5.12 11.42 -5.57
C ARG A 173 3.67 11.52 -6.02
N SER A 174 2.77 11.66 -5.05
CA SER A 174 1.37 11.98 -5.32
C SER A 174 1.18 13.42 -5.77
N MET A 175 -0.05 13.73 -6.17
CA MET A 175 -0.49 15.10 -6.51
C MET A 175 -0.37 16.08 -5.34
N HIS A 176 -0.33 15.58 -4.10
CA HIS A 176 -0.10 16.37 -2.89
C HIS A 176 1.38 16.44 -2.48
N GLY A 177 2.29 15.84 -3.28
CA GLY A 177 3.74 15.93 -3.09
C GLY A 177 4.35 14.88 -2.17
N ALA A 178 3.54 14.02 -1.54
CA ALA A 178 4.03 12.94 -0.68
C ALA A 178 4.80 11.90 -1.50
N PHE A 179 5.98 11.47 -1.01
CA PHE A 179 6.76 10.41 -1.67
C PHE A 179 6.15 9.04 -1.41
N LYS A 180 5.97 8.33 -2.50
CA LYS A 180 4.95 7.31 -2.68
C LYS A 180 5.38 6.25 -3.73
N GLY A 181 6.69 6.12 -3.91
CA GLY A 181 7.33 5.01 -4.62
C GLY A 181 8.44 4.40 -3.77
N PRO A 182 8.16 3.97 -2.52
CA PRO A 182 9.23 3.48 -1.66
C PRO A 182 9.79 2.16 -2.18
N THR A 183 11.03 2.20 -2.65
CA THR A 183 11.87 1.03 -2.90
C THR A 183 13.18 1.21 -2.15
N LEU A 184 13.56 0.23 -1.34
CA LEU A 184 14.88 0.22 -0.70
C LEU A 184 15.86 -0.52 -1.60
N TYR A 185 16.87 0.17 -2.13
CA TYR A 185 17.92 -0.43 -2.96
C TYR A 185 19.21 -0.62 -2.16
N PHE A 186 19.73 -1.83 -2.09
CA PHE A 186 20.95 -2.17 -1.34
C PHE A 186 22.20 -2.17 -2.24
N ASN A 187 22.39 -1.10 -3.02
CA ASN A 187 23.51 -0.94 -3.95
C ASN A 187 24.85 -0.66 -3.24
N GLU A 188 25.90 -0.45 -4.04
CA GLU A 188 27.24 -0.12 -3.53
C GLU A 188 27.20 1.13 -2.63
N GLY A 189 27.78 1.01 -1.43
CA GLY A 189 27.72 2.04 -0.39
C GLY A 189 26.46 2.00 0.50
N LYS A 190 25.51 1.09 0.25
CA LYS A 190 24.36 0.80 1.14
C LYS A 190 24.42 -0.58 1.79
N ARG A 191 25.30 -1.48 1.32
CA ARG A 191 25.60 -2.76 2.00
C ARG A 191 26.01 -2.53 3.45
N GLY A 192 25.45 -3.30 4.36
CA GLY A 192 25.68 -3.21 5.81
C GLY A 192 25.16 -1.93 6.45
N ARG A 193 24.37 -1.11 5.73
CA ARG A 193 23.72 0.08 6.27
C ARG A 193 22.22 -0.15 6.41
N ARG A 194 21.67 0.28 7.54
CA ARG A 194 20.22 0.28 7.78
C ARG A 194 19.54 1.20 6.76
N GLN A 195 18.51 0.67 6.10
CA GLN A 195 17.52 1.41 5.33
C GLN A 195 16.14 1.19 5.96
N ALA A 196 15.23 2.14 5.82
CA ALA A 196 13.93 2.09 6.47
C ALA A 196 12.80 2.29 5.47
N LEU A 197 11.82 1.38 5.50
CA LEU A 197 10.55 1.52 4.80
C LEU A 197 9.50 2.07 5.77
N PRO A 198 8.97 3.28 5.56
CA PRO A 198 7.88 3.79 6.37
C PRO A 198 6.57 3.05 6.03
N PHE A 199 5.80 2.69 7.04
CA PHE A 199 4.48 2.11 6.89
C PHE A 199 3.53 2.54 8.02
N ARG A 200 2.28 2.84 7.67
CA ARG A 200 1.26 3.36 8.58
C ARG A 200 0.19 2.32 8.91
N VAL A 201 -0.16 2.14 10.17
CA VAL A 201 -1.16 1.13 10.57
C VAL A 201 -1.97 1.62 11.75
N ALA A 202 -3.30 1.57 11.62
CA ALA A 202 -4.23 1.97 12.67
C ALA A 202 -4.27 0.96 13.80
N ASP A 203 -4.15 -0.33 13.46
CA ASP A 203 -4.07 -1.40 14.44
C ASP A 203 -2.78 -1.30 15.27
N GLY A 204 -2.93 -1.45 16.59
CA GLY A 204 -1.79 -1.47 17.51
C GLY A 204 -1.14 -0.09 17.71
N ARG A 205 -1.74 0.98 17.17
CA ARG A 205 -1.16 2.34 17.18
C ARG A 205 -0.99 2.93 18.58
N ASP A 206 -1.74 2.42 19.56
CA ASP A 206 -1.68 2.84 20.96
C ASP A 206 -0.88 1.81 21.80
N GLY A 207 -0.10 0.96 21.13
CA GLY A 207 0.81 0.00 21.73
C GLY A 207 0.19 -1.37 22.02
N GLU A 208 -0.99 -1.66 21.48
CA GLU A 208 -1.64 -2.95 21.65
C GLU A 208 -0.85 -4.09 20.99
N LYS A 209 -0.88 -5.27 21.62
CA LYS A 209 -0.35 -6.48 20.98
C LYS A 209 -1.33 -6.97 19.93
N LEU A 210 -0.79 -7.29 18.75
CA LEU A 210 -1.57 -7.79 17.62
C LEU A 210 -1.27 -9.27 17.38
N ALA A 211 -2.29 -9.99 16.89
CA ALA A 211 -2.13 -11.29 16.27
C ALA A 211 -2.12 -11.15 14.75
N GLY A 212 -1.33 -11.98 14.07
CA GLY A 212 -1.18 -11.96 12.62
C GLY A 212 0.29 -11.90 12.20
N THR A 213 0.55 -11.44 10.99
CA THR A 213 1.90 -11.49 10.39
C THR A 213 2.31 -10.17 9.75
N LEU A 214 3.61 -9.87 9.80
CA LEU A 214 4.26 -8.89 8.95
C LEU A 214 5.11 -9.65 7.94
N ARG A 215 4.91 -9.38 6.66
CA ARG A 215 5.63 -10.02 5.56
C ARG A 215 6.19 -8.97 4.63
N PHE A 216 7.43 -9.16 4.16
CA PHE A 216 8.03 -8.29 3.16
C PHE A 216 8.82 -9.09 2.12
N ARG A 217 8.96 -8.52 0.92
CA ARG A 217 9.61 -9.16 -0.22
C ARG A 217 10.96 -8.51 -0.53
N MET A 218 12.01 -9.33 -0.50
CA MET A 218 13.35 -8.97 -0.94
C MET A 218 13.59 -9.53 -2.35
N ILE A 219 13.71 -8.67 -3.35
CA ILE A 219 13.99 -9.03 -4.74
C ILE A 219 15.51 -9.11 -4.93
N HIS A 220 15.98 -10.01 -5.79
CA HIS A 220 17.39 -10.37 -6.01
C HIS A 220 18.14 -10.75 -4.73
N CYS A 221 17.39 -11.26 -3.75
CA CYS A 221 17.93 -11.77 -2.49
C CYS A 221 17.68 -13.27 -2.43
N ASP A 222 18.72 -14.06 -2.13
CA ASP A 222 18.63 -15.51 -2.02
C ASP A 222 19.22 -16.05 -0.70
N ASP A 223 19.46 -17.37 -0.64
CA ASP A 223 19.94 -18.06 0.56
C ASP A 223 21.37 -17.64 0.98
N GLY A 224 22.18 -17.12 0.06
CA GLY A 224 23.54 -16.64 0.33
C GLY A 224 23.58 -15.25 0.97
N ASP A 225 22.45 -14.55 0.97
CA ASP A 225 22.30 -13.22 1.54
C ASP A 225 21.81 -13.26 2.98
N THR A 226 22.28 -12.31 3.79
CA THR A 226 21.82 -12.10 5.15
C THR A 226 21.27 -10.68 5.30
N PHE A 227 20.27 -10.51 6.14
CA PHE A 227 19.84 -9.19 6.55
C PHE A 227 19.31 -9.23 7.97
N ASP A 228 19.57 -8.15 8.71
CA ASP A 228 18.94 -7.88 9.99
C ASP A 228 17.67 -7.05 9.75
N ALA A 229 16.65 -7.28 10.57
CA ALA A 229 15.41 -6.54 10.54
C ALA A 229 15.12 -5.90 11.90
N ASP A 230 14.53 -4.72 11.88
CA ASP A 230 13.99 -4.05 13.06
C ASP A 230 12.65 -3.41 12.74
N VAL A 231 11.78 -3.28 13.74
CA VAL A 231 10.59 -2.44 13.66
C VAL A 231 10.78 -1.30 14.64
N ASN A 232 10.65 -0.06 14.16
CA ASN A 232 10.82 1.15 14.98
C ASN A 232 12.17 1.18 15.75
N GLY A 233 13.23 0.61 15.17
CA GLY A 233 14.57 0.54 15.78
C GLY A 233 14.75 -0.62 16.78
N ALA A 234 13.70 -1.37 17.10
CA ALA A 234 13.79 -2.56 17.94
C ALA A 234 14.14 -3.78 17.08
N VAL A 235 15.33 -4.33 17.32
CA VAL A 235 15.87 -5.47 16.58
C VAL A 235 14.96 -6.69 16.73
N ILE A 236 14.66 -7.34 15.61
CA ILE A 236 13.97 -8.62 15.57
C ILE A 236 15.03 -9.72 15.58
N ASP A 237 14.87 -10.69 16.49
CA ASP A 237 15.72 -11.87 16.51
C ASP A 237 15.61 -12.64 15.18
N ALA A 238 16.74 -12.89 14.52
CA ALA A 238 16.80 -13.61 13.25
C ALA A 238 16.13 -14.99 13.30
N ALA A 239 16.10 -15.65 14.48
CA ALA A 239 15.41 -16.93 14.65
C ALA A 239 13.89 -16.84 14.49
N LYS A 240 13.31 -15.63 14.58
CA LYS A 240 11.88 -15.36 14.40
C LYS A 240 11.50 -15.04 12.96
N LEU A 241 12.48 -14.81 12.09
CA LEU A 241 12.27 -14.50 10.68
C LEU A 241 12.15 -15.79 9.88
N ARG A 242 10.95 -16.06 9.33
CA ARG A 242 10.71 -17.16 8.40
C ARG A 242 11.02 -16.70 6.98
N ARG A 243 11.98 -17.36 6.33
CA ARG A 243 12.40 -17.05 4.96
C ARG A 243 11.85 -18.09 3.98
N THR A 244 11.36 -17.65 2.84
CA THR A 244 10.94 -18.52 1.73
C THR A 244 11.45 -17.95 0.42
N VAL A 245 12.41 -18.63 -0.21
CA VAL A 245 12.97 -18.23 -1.50
C VAL A 245 12.08 -18.73 -2.62
N ASP A 246 11.64 -17.81 -3.46
CA ASP A 246 10.91 -18.05 -4.69
C ASP A 246 11.86 -17.89 -5.89
N ARG A 247 12.07 -19.01 -6.59
CA ARG A 247 12.93 -19.14 -7.76
C ARG A 247 12.12 -19.41 -9.04
N ALA A 248 10.82 -19.14 -9.03
CA ALA A 248 9.96 -19.36 -10.19
C ALA A 248 10.38 -18.49 -11.40
N ASP A 249 10.95 -17.31 -11.13
CA ASP A 249 11.55 -16.42 -12.13
C ASP A 249 13.07 -16.42 -11.95
N ALA A 250 13.80 -17.02 -12.89
CA ALA A 250 15.25 -17.16 -12.80
C ALA A 250 16.00 -15.82 -12.89
N GLU A 251 15.40 -14.81 -13.53
CA GLU A 251 15.97 -13.47 -13.64
C GLU A 251 15.62 -12.60 -12.43
N MET A 252 14.60 -12.99 -11.66
CA MET A 252 14.09 -12.23 -10.52
C MET A 252 13.79 -13.13 -9.32
N ILE A 253 14.84 -13.81 -8.83
CA ILE A 253 14.78 -14.53 -7.55
C ILE A 253 14.30 -13.56 -6.47
N CYS A 254 13.39 -14.00 -5.61
CA CYS A 254 12.97 -13.20 -4.48
C CYS A 254 12.85 -14.03 -3.20
N THR A 255 13.13 -13.42 -2.07
CA THR A 255 12.95 -14.00 -0.74
C THR A 255 11.79 -13.29 -0.07
N TRP A 256 10.76 -14.06 0.28
CA TRP A 256 9.74 -13.61 1.20
C TRP A 256 10.22 -13.82 2.63
N VAL A 257 10.02 -12.80 3.46
CA VAL A 257 10.36 -12.81 4.87
C VAL A 257 9.10 -12.55 5.64
N GLU A 258 8.81 -13.40 6.62
CA GLU A 258 7.61 -13.32 7.44
C GLU A 258 8.00 -13.40 8.92
N LEU A 259 7.31 -12.60 9.75
CA LEU A 259 7.35 -12.71 11.20
C LEU A 259 5.95 -12.56 11.79
N ASP A 260 5.77 -13.08 12.99
CA ASP A 260 4.53 -12.92 13.74
C ASP A 260 4.47 -11.53 14.37
N LEU A 261 3.31 -10.87 14.33
CA LEU A 261 3.14 -9.52 14.90
C LEU A 261 3.36 -9.48 16.42
N ALA A 262 3.16 -10.61 17.10
CA ALA A 262 3.46 -10.75 18.52
C ALA A 262 4.96 -10.61 18.84
N ASP A 263 5.83 -10.76 17.83
CA ASP A 263 7.28 -10.61 17.94
C ASP A 263 7.78 -9.23 17.52
N CYS A 264 6.90 -8.36 17.00
CA CYS A 264 7.22 -6.97 16.73
C CYS A 264 7.28 -6.15 18.03
N SER A 265 8.05 -5.06 18.01
CA SER A 265 7.84 -3.99 18.98
C SER A 265 6.42 -3.42 18.86
N PRO A 266 5.90 -2.79 19.93
CA PRO A 266 4.65 -2.05 19.85
C PRO A 266 4.66 -1.08 18.66
N LEU A 267 3.54 -1.04 17.94
CA LEU A 267 3.34 -0.14 16.82
C LEU A 267 2.89 1.23 17.35
N SER A 268 3.07 2.27 16.53
CA SER A 268 2.82 3.67 16.95
C SER A 268 2.05 4.48 15.91
N GLY A 269 1.23 3.81 15.09
CA GLY A 269 0.55 4.46 13.97
C GLY A 269 1.45 4.61 12.76
N ASP A 270 2.42 5.52 12.84
CA ASP A 270 3.52 5.63 11.87
C ASP A 270 4.71 4.78 12.35
N ASN A 271 5.16 3.86 11.49
CA ASN A 271 6.19 2.88 11.81
C ASN A 271 7.25 2.80 10.72
N GLU A 272 8.40 2.21 11.06
CA GLU A 272 9.47 1.91 10.13
C GLU A 272 9.85 0.42 10.19
N LEU A 273 9.94 -0.23 9.03
CA LEU A 273 10.66 -1.50 8.88
C LEU A 273 12.09 -1.17 8.50
N GLY A 274 13.00 -1.33 9.46
CA GLY A 274 14.44 -1.21 9.23
C GLY A 274 15.02 -2.51 8.70
N LEU A 275 15.86 -2.41 7.69
CA LEU A 275 16.55 -3.53 7.05
C LEU A 275 18.02 -3.19 6.86
N THR A 276 18.90 -4.08 7.31
CA THR A 276 20.34 -3.99 7.07
C THR A 276 20.77 -5.23 6.29
N TRP A 277 20.99 -5.07 4.98
CA TRP A 277 21.38 -6.18 4.12
C TRP A 277 22.90 -6.30 4.00
N THR A 278 23.39 -7.54 4.10
CA THR A 278 24.79 -7.90 3.92
C THR A 278 24.90 -9.14 3.03
N SER A 279 25.89 -9.12 2.15
CA SER A 279 26.22 -10.28 1.34
C SER A 279 27.69 -10.31 0.99
N THR A 280 28.18 -11.52 0.79
CA THR A 280 29.51 -11.79 0.23
C THR A 280 29.44 -12.02 -1.28
N ALA A 281 28.24 -12.17 -1.86
CA ALA A 281 28.03 -12.36 -3.28
C ALA A 281 28.14 -11.04 -4.06
N ASP A 282 28.66 -11.13 -5.28
CA ASP A 282 28.53 -10.07 -6.28
C ASP A 282 27.22 -10.24 -7.04
N HIS A 283 26.32 -9.27 -6.87
CA HIS A 283 24.99 -9.26 -7.47
C HIS A 283 24.97 -8.51 -8.81
N GLY A 284 26.10 -7.96 -9.26
CA GLY A 284 26.19 -7.22 -10.52
C GLY A 284 25.14 -6.12 -10.64
N GLN A 285 24.35 -6.14 -11.72
CA GLN A 285 23.26 -5.18 -11.95
C GLN A 285 21.98 -5.51 -11.18
N ASN A 286 21.83 -6.74 -10.69
CA ASN A 286 20.65 -7.23 -9.97
C ASN A 286 20.74 -6.90 -8.49
N VAL A 287 20.78 -5.60 -8.18
CA VAL A 287 20.92 -5.13 -6.80
C VAL A 287 19.71 -5.59 -5.98
N PRO A 288 19.93 -6.20 -4.80
CA PRO A 288 18.85 -6.54 -3.89
C PRO A 288 18.02 -5.32 -3.53
N CYS A 289 16.70 -5.48 -3.57
CA CYS A 289 15.79 -4.40 -3.21
C CYS A 289 14.54 -4.90 -2.49
N MET A 290 13.87 -3.99 -1.78
CA MET A 290 12.61 -4.24 -1.09
C MET A 290 11.56 -3.28 -1.62
N GLU A 291 10.42 -3.83 -2.07
CA GLU A 291 9.33 -3.06 -2.69
C GLU A 291 7.94 -3.35 -2.10
N GLU A 292 7.73 -4.49 -1.44
CA GLU A 292 6.41 -4.97 -1.06
C GLU A 292 6.38 -5.36 0.41
N LEU A 293 5.53 -4.68 1.19
CA LEU A 293 5.25 -5.00 2.59
C LEU A 293 3.75 -5.29 2.76
N VAL A 294 3.45 -6.39 3.44
CA VAL A 294 2.10 -6.87 3.72
C VAL A 294 2.00 -7.15 5.21
N MET A 295 1.13 -6.42 5.92
CA MET A 295 0.82 -6.69 7.32
C MET A 295 -0.61 -7.20 7.42
N THR A 296 -0.81 -8.41 7.96
CA THR A 296 -2.14 -8.96 8.21
C THR A 296 -2.40 -9.02 9.70
N VAL A 297 -3.49 -8.39 10.13
CA VAL A 297 -3.99 -8.39 11.51
C VAL A 297 -5.21 -9.29 11.58
N GLU A 298 -5.19 -10.22 12.53
CA GLU A 298 -6.34 -11.07 12.84
C GLU A 298 -7.29 -10.36 13.83
N PRO A 299 -8.61 -10.59 13.72
CA PRO A 299 -9.62 -9.97 14.58
C PRO A 299 -9.59 -10.47 16.03
#